data_AF-A0AAU2HWU4-F1
#
_entry.id   AF-A0AAU2HWU4-F1
#
_cell.length_a   1.000
_cell.length_b   1.000
_cell.length_c   1.000
_cell.angle_alpha   90.00
_cell.angle_beta   90.00
_cell.angle_gamma   90.00
#
_symmetry.space_group_name_H-M   'P 1'
#
loop_
_entity.id
_entity.type
_entity.pdbx_description
1 polymer ?
#
loop_
_entity_poly.entity_id
_entity_poly.type
_entity_poly.pdbx_seq_one_letter_code
_entity_poly.pdbx_strand_id
1 'polypeptide(L)'
;MTTDNNTEITPVLPLPQAAARAITAIGAALTIASTFLAWTWTSEFPGDLTVTGYPGGLQVLTLISAIITLVFAIACYGIRGLGWLNPLSSNNATFFLALGTLATTWFTVIAIAVDLGGLANLEPGGYVAAAATLIAVLGALGLPLDRKTRASLPKIRAKLPLLILLGVIVGLGSVALLVWLYRSIRLGKVDRTLPRAKALPEWAEILIIVVSFGIGLQVFAYGIDTDYTELFIGFLITVGFGFAALHRAGLVSRLTALTTKHRNITLAAALVAAVCFPFTQQKEEYALIGANILIFGTVALGLNVVVGLAGLLDLGYVAFLGVGAYAAALVSGSTMSAIGVEFPFWAAVLTGAGASLVFGVLIGAPTLRLRGDYLAIVTLGFGEIFRLTVNNLNGNSGPDLTNGSQGIPSIPDLNFFGFDFGLKHDILGFTLGRSANYYLLMLVFTAVVVLVFRRSGESRIGRAWVAIREDETAATAMGINAFRLKLLAFALGATLAGLAGTVQAHVNYTVTPEQYQFAGSVPPNSAFLLAAVILGGMGTLSGPLVGAALLYLIPAKLQFMQDYQLFLFGIALILLMRLRPEGLVADRRKQLEFHETDQLDVPEPRQSAETGAGIAKAGA
;
A
#
# COMPACT_ATOMS: atom_id res chain seq x y z
N MET A 1 -35.38 8.57 13.66
CA MET A 1 -34.52 7.64 14.42
C MET A 1 -34.82 6.23 13.92
N THR A 2 -34.36 5.90 12.72
CA THR A 2 -34.58 4.60 12.06
C THR A 2 -33.32 3.78 12.22
N THR A 3 -33.38 2.71 13.02
CA THR A 3 -32.29 1.75 13.18
C THR A 3 -32.07 1.02 11.87
N ASP A 4 -30.84 1.08 11.34
CA ASP A 4 -30.44 0.34 10.15
C ASP A 4 -30.56 -1.18 10.40
N ASN A 5 -31.59 -1.81 9.84
CA ASN A 5 -32.02 -3.21 10.08
C ASN A 5 -31.08 -4.28 9.47
N ASN A 6 -29.90 -3.88 9.00
CA ASN A 6 -29.02 -4.72 8.19
C ASN A 6 -27.94 -5.48 8.98
N THR A 7 -27.84 -5.27 10.31
CA THR A 7 -26.83 -5.94 11.15
C THR A 7 -27.42 -6.53 12.44
N GLU A 8 -26.90 -7.69 12.85
CA GLU A 8 -27.29 -8.45 14.05
C GLU A 8 -26.05 -8.78 14.90
N ILE A 9 -26.18 -8.72 16.23
CA ILE A 9 -25.11 -9.09 17.17
C ILE A 9 -25.42 -10.49 17.70
N THR A 10 -24.84 -11.51 17.08
CA THR A 10 -25.09 -12.92 17.46
C THR A 10 -23.82 -13.75 17.43
N PRO A 11 -23.64 -14.67 18.39
CA PRO A 11 -22.53 -15.62 18.32
C PRO A 11 -22.77 -16.62 17.18
N VAL A 12 -21.68 -17.15 16.62
CA VAL A 12 -21.75 -18.18 15.57
C VAL A 12 -21.92 -19.56 16.20
N LEU A 13 -21.17 -19.82 17.27
CA LEU A 13 -21.29 -21.02 18.09
C LEU A 13 -22.11 -20.70 19.34
N PRO A 14 -23.10 -21.53 19.72
CA PRO A 14 -23.93 -21.33 20.90
C PRO A 14 -23.14 -21.66 22.17
N LEU A 15 -22.18 -20.82 22.52
CA LEU A 15 -21.40 -20.93 23.75
C LEU A 15 -21.81 -19.83 24.74
N PRO A 16 -21.84 -20.12 26.06
CA PRO A 16 -21.94 -19.07 27.06
C PRO A 16 -20.81 -18.06 26.89
N GLN A 17 -21.10 -16.75 26.97
CA GLN A 17 -20.12 -15.69 26.70
C GLN A 17 -18.87 -15.80 27.58
N ALA A 18 -19.03 -16.16 28.85
CA ALA A 18 -17.91 -16.37 29.77
C ALA A 18 -17.00 -17.53 29.33
N ALA A 19 -17.61 -18.63 28.87
CA ALA A 19 -16.88 -19.79 28.34
C ALA A 19 -16.16 -19.43 27.03
N ALA A 20 -16.83 -18.75 26.10
CA ALA A 20 -16.24 -18.29 24.84
C ALA A 20 -14.98 -17.42 25.07
N ARG A 21 -15.04 -16.48 26.01
CA ARG A 21 -13.89 -15.65 26.40
C ARG A 21 -12.76 -16.46 27.02
N ALA A 22 -13.09 -17.36 27.93
CA ALA A 22 -12.10 -18.20 28.61
C ALA A 22 -11.39 -19.12 27.62
N ILE A 23 -12.14 -19.78 26.73
CA ILE A 23 -11.61 -20.63 25.66
C ILE A 23 -10.68 -19.84 24.74
N THR A 24 -11.06 -18.61 24.36
CA THR A 24 -10.22 -17.75 23.52
C THR A 24 -8.89 -17.41 24.22
N ALA A 25 -8.95 -17.02 25.50
CA ALA A 25 -7.78 -16.66 26.29
C ALA A 25 -6.87 -17.87 26.58
N ILE A 26 -7.44 -19.03 26.91
CA ILE A 26 -6.71 -20.29 27.12
C ILE A 26 -6.02 -20.72 25.82
N GLY A 27 -6.72 -20.68 24.69
CA GLY A 27 -6.14 -20.98 23.38
C GLY A 27 -4.95 -20.08 23.07
N ALA A 28 -5.10 -18.76 23.26
CA ALA A 28 -4.01 -17.82 23.05
C ALA A 28 -2.81 -18.06 24.01
N ALA A 29 -3.07 -18.35 25.29
CA ALA A 29 -2.03 -18.65 26.27
C ALA A 29 -1.27 -19.95 25.96
N LEU A 30 -1.97 -20.99 25.50
CA LEU A 30 -1.36 -22.24 25.05
C LEU A 30 -0.53 -22.04 23.78
N THR A 31 -0.99 -21.18 22.85
CA THR A 31 -0.19 -20.80 21.67
C THR A 31 1.11 -20.11 22.08
N ILE A 32 1.06 -19.18 23.05
CA ILE A 32 2.26 -18.53 23.60
C ILE A 32 3.23 -19.58 24.16
N ALA A 33 2.75 -20.48 25.01
CA ALA A 33 3.59 -21.52 25.61
C ALA A 33 4.24 -22.43 24.54
N SER A 34 3.47 -22.78 23.50
CA SER A 34 3.94 -23.61 22.38
C SER A 34 5.06 -22.96 21.57
N THR A 35 5.13 -21.63 21.46
CA THR A 35 6.22 -20.97 20.71
C THR A 35 7.59 -21.12 21.36
N PHE A 36 7.65 -21.50 22.64
CA PHE A 36 8.90 -21.81 23.35
C PHE A 36 9.28 -23.29 23.26
N LEU A 37 8.48 -24.12 22.59
CA LEU A 37 8.80 -25.52 22.31
C LEU A 37 9.35 -25.65 20.88
N ALA A 38 10.11 -26.72 20.63
CA ALA A 38 10.59 -27.04 19.29
C ALA A 38 9.40 -27.36 18.36
N TRP A 39 9.43 -26.84 17.14
CA TRP A 39 8.41 -27.10 16.11
C TRP A 39 8.91 -28.02 15.01
N THR A 40 10.22 -28.06 14.78
CA THR A 40 10.87 -28.98 13.84
C THR A 40 11.91 -29.83 14.57
N TRP A 41 12.14 -31.04 14.07
CA TRP A 41 13.21 -31.90 14.57
C TRP A 41 14.57 -31.61 13.92
N THR A 42 14.56 -31.01 12.72
CA THR A 42 15.76 -30.65 11.94
C THR A 42 15.92 -29.14 11.80
N SER A 43 17.17 -28.68 11.72
CA SER A 43 17.56 -27.29 11.47
C SER A 43 17.57 -26.95 9.97
N GLU A 44 17.23 -27.90 9.09
CA GLU A 44 17.11 -27.69 7.64
C GLU A 44 15.99 -26.70 7.29
N PHE A 45 14.99 -26.52 8.16
CA PHE A 45 13.93 -25.55 7.94
C PHE A 45 14.43 -24.11 8.18
N PRO A 46 14.12 -23.14 7.30
CA PRO A 46 14.57 -21.76 7.45
C PRO A 46 14.21 -21.12 8.80
N GLY A 47 15.21 -20.54 9.46
CA GLY A 47 15.05 -19.84 10.74
C GLY A 47 15.09 -20.72 11.98
N ASP A 48 15.57 -21.97 11.85
CA ASP A 48 15.86 -22.96 12.90
C ASP A 48 14.83 -22.99 14.06
N LEU A 49 13.84 -23.86 13.91
CA LEU A 49 12.74 -24.03 14.87
C LEU A 49 12.94 -25.23 15.80
N THR A 50 14.18 -25.72 15.94
CA THR A 50 14.52 -26.88 16.78
C THR A 50 14.79 -26.51 18.24
N VAL A 51 15.11 -25.24 18.50
CA VAL A 51 15.60 -24.80 19.81
C VAL A 51 14.44 -24.52 20.76
N THR A 52 14.40 -25.26 21.87
CA THR A 52 13.46 -24.97 22.96
C THR A 52 13.91 -23.74 23.75
N GLY A 53 12.97 -22.86 24.11
CA GLY A 53 13.22 -21.63 24.85
C GLY A 53 13.67 -20.42 24.02
N TYR A 54 14.07 -20.61 22.76
CA TYR A 54 14.47 -19.54 21.84
C TYR A 54 13.61 -19.58 20.57
N PRO A 55 12.50 -18.82 20.51
CA PRO A 55 11.62 -18.86 19.36
C PRO A 55 12.30 -18.29 18.10
N GLY A 56 12.31 -19.05 17.02
CA GLY A 56 12.76 -18.59 15.69
C GLY A 56 11.76 -17.61 15.04
N GLY A 57 12.09 -17.09 13.86
CA GLY A 57 11.35 -15.97 13.25
C GLY A 57 9.82 -16.18 13.12
N LEU A 58 9.39 -17.33 12.59
CA LEU A 58 7.96 -17.66 12.44
C LEU A 58 7.27 -17.93 13.80
N GLN A 59 8.00 -18.49 14.77
CA GLN A 59 7.52 -18.66 16.15
C GLN A 59 7.33 -17.29 16.82
N VAL A 60 8.23 -16.32 16.60
CA VAL A 60 8.12 -14.95 17.12
C VAL A 60 6.88 -14.24 16.55
N LEU A 61 6.58 -14.38 15.26
CA LEU A 61 5.36 -13.82 14.67
C LEU A 61 4.09 -14.43 15.28
N THR A 62 4.09 -15.74 15.48
CA THR A 62 2.99 -16.44 16.18
C THR A 62 2.87 -15.95 17.63
N LEU A 63 3.99 -15.81 18.33
CA LEU A 63 4.06 -15.34 19.73
C LEU A 63 3.46 -13.94 19.86
N ILE A 64 3.91 -12.99 19.03
CA ILE A 64 3.40 -11.61 19.02
C ILE A 64 1.90 -11.60 18.73
N SER A 65 1.46 -12.34 17.71
CA SER A 65 0.04 -12.44 17.35
C SER A 65 -0.80 -13.02 18.50
N ALA A 66 -0.32 -14.08 19.16
CA ALA A 66 -0.99 -14.71 20.29
C ALA A 66 -1.05 -13.81 21.52
N ILE A 67 0.01 -13.05 21.83
CA ILE A 67 0.03 -12.05 22.90
C ILE A 67 -1.02 -10.97 22.63
N ILE A 68 -1.06 -10.43 21.41
CA ILE A 68 -2.05 -9.39 21.06
C ILE A 68 -3.48 -9.96 21.14
N THR A 69 -3.70 -11.18 20.65
CA THR A 69 -4.98 -11.89 20.79
C THR A 69 -5.38 -12.04 22.26
N LEU A 70 -4.46 -12.47 23.12
CA LEU A 70 -4.69 -12.64 24.55
C LEU A 70 -5.05 -11.31 25.22
N VAL A 71 -4.30 -10.24 24.92
CA VAL A 71 -4.55 -8.90 25.46
C VAL A 71 -5.93 -8.38 25.04
N PHE A 72 -6.34 -8.58 23.79
CA PHE A 72 -7.69 -8.20 23.33
C PHE A 72 -8.79 -9.08 23.92
N ALA A 73 -8.54 -10.39 24.09
CA ALA A 73 -9.48 -11.29 24.76
C ALA A 73 -9.69 -10.87 26.23
N ILE A 74 -8.62 -10.50 26.93
CA ILE A 74 -8.64 -9.97 28.30
C ILE A 74 -9.35 -8.60 28.34
N ALA A 75 -9.10 -7.71 27.38
CA ALA A 75 -9.79 -6.42 27.31
C ALA A 75 -11.32 -6.59 27.19
N CYS A 76 -11.80 -7.64 26.52
CA CYS A 76 -13.21 -7.98 26.46
C CYS A 76 -13.82 -8.43 27.81
N TYR A 77 -13.02 -8.76 28.83
CA TYR A 77 -13.52 -9.00 30.20
C TYR A 77 -13.96 -7.73 30.92
N GLY A 78 -13.77 -6.54 30.34
CA GLY A 78 -14.20 -5.28 30.94
C GLY A 78 -13.33 -4.86 32.13
N ILE A 79 -12.08 -5.34 32.18
CA ILE A 79 -11.11 -4.93 33.20
C ILE A 79 -10.91 -3.41 33.10
N ARG A 80 -11.02 -2.73 34.25
CA ARG A 80 -10.85 -1.28 34.34
C ARG A 80 -9.44 -0.91 33.83
N GLY A 81 -9.39 -0.02 32.83
CA GLY A 81 -8.13 0.45 32.23
C GLY A 81 -7.81 -0.13 30.85
N LEU A 82 -8.40 -1.24 30.42
CA LEU A 82 -8.15 -1.84 29.08
C LEU A 82 -9.15 -1.38 28.00
N GLY A 83 -10.17 -0.59 28.37
CA GLY A 83 -11.21 -0.13 27.45
C GLY A 83 -10.71 0.81 26.33
N TRP A 84 -9.48 1.33 26.41
CA TRP A 84 -8.90 2.14 25.33
C TRP A 84 -8.46 1.31 24.12
N LEU A 85 -8.17 0.01 24.30
CA LEU A 85 -7.75 -0.90 23.22
C LEU A 85 -8.89 -1.24 22.25
N ASN A 86 -10.12 -1.31 22.75
CA ASN A 86 -11.30 -1.63 21.95
C ASN A 86 -12.39 -0.57 22.14
N PRO A 87 -12.20 0.64 21.57
CA PRO A 87 -13.12 1.75 21.79
C PRO A 87 -14.51 1.53 21.19
N LEU A 88 -14.64 0.72 20.13
CA LEU A 88 -15.93 0.32 19.56
C LEU A 88 -16.60 -0.81 20.32
N SER A 89 -15.94 -1.38 21.33
CA SER A 89 -16.36 -2.59 22.08
C SER A 89 -16.77 -3.76 21.18
N SER A 90 -16.20 -3.86 19.97
CA SER A 90 -16.54 -4.89 18.99
C SER A 90 -15.71 -6.13 19.22
N ASN A 91 -16.36 -7.29 19.36
CA ASN A 91 -15.65 -8.57 19.47
C ASN A 91 -15.04 -9.03 18.15
N ASN A 92 -15.37 -8.36 17.03
CA ASN A 92 -14.77 -8.66 15.74
C ASN A 92 -13.24 -8.46 15.77
N ALA A 93 -12.73 -7.48 16.53
CA ALA A 93 -11.29 -7.27 16.66
C ALA A 93 -10.58 -8.52 17.22
N THR A 94 -11.09 -9.07 18.32
CA THR A 94 -10.57 -10.30 18.94
C THR A 94 -10.68 -11.50 17.99
N PHE A 95 -11.76 -11.61 17.22
CA PHE A 95 -11.91 -12.65 16.21
C PHE A 95 -10.88 -12.54 15.08
N PHE A 96 -10.63 -11.34 14.54
CA PHE A 96 -9.62 -11.13 13.49
C PHE A 96 -8.20 -11.41 14.00
N LEU A 97 -7.90 -11.08 15.26
CA LEU A 97 -6.61 -11.42 15.88
C LEU A 97 -6.45 -12.93 16.03
N ALA A 98 -7.45 -13.62 16.61
CA ALA A 98 -7.41 -15.07 16.75
C ALA A 98 -7.28 -15.78 15.39
N LEU A 99 -7.99 -15.29 14.36
CA LEU A 99 -7.88 -15.79 13.00
C LEU A 99 -6.49 -15.51 12.38
N GLY A 100 -5.91 -14.35 12.68
CA GLY A 100 -4.54 -14.01 12.28
C GLY A 100 -3.50 -14.91 12.94
N THR A 101 -3.63 -15.17 14.24
CA THR A 101 -2.76 -16.11 14.96
C THR A 101 -2.88 -17.52 14.37
N LEU A 102 -4.10 -18.00 14.12
CA LEU A 102 -4.32 -19.27 13.44
C LEU A 102 -3.67 -19.28 12.06
N ALA A 103 -3.91 -18.26 11.23
CA ALA A 103 -3.39 -18.20 9.87
C ALA A 103 -1.86 -18.23 9.84
N THR A 104 -1.19 -17.45 10.69
CA THR A 104 0.28 -17.44 10.77
C THR A 104 0.83 -18.78 11.27
N THR A 105 0.23 -19.37 12.31
CA THR A 105 0.68 -20.66 12.86
C THR A 105 0.46 -21.81 11.88
N TRP A 106 -0.72 -21.89 11.27
CA TRP A 106 -1.03 -22.94 10.30
C TRP A 106 -0.24 -22.79 9.01
N PHE A 107 0.01 -21.56 8.55
CA PHE A 107 0.95 -21.33 7.45
C PHE A 107 2.33 -21.89 7.79
N THR A 108 2.84 -21.63 9.00
CA THR A 108 4.13 -22.16 9.45
C THR A 108 4.15 -23.69 9.48
N VAL A 109 3.13 -24.32 10.05
CA VAL A 109 3.02 -25.79 10.11
C VAL A 109 2.94 -26.41 8.71
N ILE A 110 2.22 -25.77 7.78
CA ILE A 110 2.14 -26.21 6.38
C ILE A 110 3.49 -26.03 5.68
N ALA A 111 4.16 -24.89 5.85
CA ALA A 111 5.48 -24.65 5.28
C ALA A 111 6.49 -25.70 5.74
N ILE A 112 6.54 -25.99 7.04
CA ILE A 112 7.36 -27.07 7.61
C ILE A 112 7.06 -28.41 6.92
N ALA A 113 5.78 -28.75 6.78
CA ALA A 113 5.37 -30.02 6.18
C ALA A 113 5.72 -30.13 4.69
N VAL A 114 5.67 -29.01 3.95
CA VAL A 114 6.01 -28.97 2.52
C VAL A 114 7.52 -29.02 2.33
N ASP A 115 8.28 -28.19 3.05
CA ASP A 115 9.72 -28.03 2.84
C ASP A 115 10.51 -29.22 3.36
N LEU A 116 10.09 -29.83 4.47
CA LEU A 116 10.74 -31.01 5.04
C LEU A 116 10.16 -32.34 4.52
N GLY A 117 9.18 -32.31 3.61
CA GLY A 117 8.65 -33.54 2.97
C GLY A 117 7.70 -34.37 3.84
N GLY A 118 6.99 -33.75 4.78
CA GLY A 118 5.85 -34.37 5.47
C GLY A 118 5.61 -33.87 6.90
N LEU A 119 4.41 -34.15 7.43
CA LEU A 119 4.03 -33.84 8.81
C LEU A 119 4.84 -34.62 9.87
N ALA A 120 5.56 -35.67 9.49
CA ALA A 120 6.38 -36.47 10.40
C ALA A 120 7.55 -35.68 11.01
N ASN A 121 7.97 -34.58 10.39
CA ASN A 121 9.05 -33.72 10.87
C ASN A 121 8.60 -32.65 11.87
N LEU A 122 7.30 -32.63 12.22
CA LEU A 122 6.73 -31.70 13.17
C LEU A 122 6.95 -32.23 14.60
N GLU A 123 7.54 -31.41 15.45
CA GLU A 123 7.72 -31.71 16.88
C GLU A 123 6.42 -31.39 17.68
N PRO A 124 6.29 -31.88 18.94
CA PRO A 124 5.12 -31.65 19.77
C PRO A 124 4.74 -30.17 19.90
N GLY A 125 5.73 -29.26 19.91
CA GLY A 125 5.47 -27.82 19.96
C GLY A 125 4.60 -27.34 18.81
N GLY A 126 4.86 -27.81 17.58
CA GLY A 126 4.08 -27.44 16.39
C GLY A 126 2.65 -27.98 16.43
N TYR A 127 2.45 -29.22 16.88
CA TYR A 127 1.10 -29.80 17.06
C TYR A 127 0.30 -29.06 18.13
N VAL A 128 0.93 -28.72 19.26
CA VAL A 128 0.29 -27.94 20.32
C VAL A 128 -0.08 -26.55 19.80
N ALA A 129 0.77 -25.91 18.99
CA ALA A 129 0.48 -24.60 18.37
C ALA A 129 -0.78 -24.66 17.50
N ALA A 130 -0.85 -25.65 16.61
CA ALA A 130 -1.94 -25.85 15.67
C ALA A 130 -3.27 -26.10 16.40
N ALA A 131 -3.25 -26.94 17.45
CA ALA A 131 -4.43 -27.22 18.27
C ALA A 131 -4.85 -25.99 19.11
N ALA A 132 -3.90 -25.32 19.76
CA ALA A 132 -4.17 -24.16 20.61
C ALA A 132 -4.79 -22.99 19.83
N THR A 133 -4.29 -22.72 18.61
CA THR A 133 -4.84 -21.68 17.75
C THR A 133 -6.25 -22.01 17.24
N LEU A 134 -6.56 -23.27 16.96
CA LEU A 134 -7.93 -23.71 16.67
C LEU A 134 -8.87 -23.47 17.86
N ILE A 135 -8.43 -23.81 19.08
CA ILE A 135 -9.19 -23.57 20.31
C ILE A 135 -9.47 -22.06 20.46
N ALA A 136 -8.47 -21.21 20.22
CA ALA A 136 -8.63 -19.76 20.30
C ALA A 136 -9.70 -19.24 19.32
N VAL A 137 -9.69 -19.70 18.07
CA VAL A 137 -10.67 -19.29 17.05
C VAL A 137 -12.07 -19.85 17.35
N LEU A 138 -12.18 -21.08 17.84
CA LEU A 138 -13.47 -21.66 18.26
C LEU A 138 -14.09 -20.87 19.42
N GLY A 139 -13.27 -20.47 20.39
CA GLY A 139 -13.68 -19.55 21.46
C GLY A 139 -14.16 -18.21 20.90
N ALA A 140 -13.41 -17.62 19.97
CA ALA A 140 -13.73 -16.33 19.38
C ALA A 140 -15.03 -16.35 18.56
N LEU A 141 -15.34 -17.47 17.90
CA LEU A 141 -16.62 -17.69 17.19
C LEU A 141 -17.83 -17.81 18.14
N GLY A 142 -17.59 -18.13 19.41
CA GLY A 142 -18.61 -18.10 20.47
C GLY A 142 -18.89 -16.71 21.04
N LEU A 143 -18.09 -15.70 20.69
CA LEU A 143 -18.33 -14.32 21.11
C LEU A 143 -19.48 -13.70 20.29
N PRO A 144 -20.24 -12.74 20.84
CA PRO A 144 -21.24 -12.01 20.06
C PRO A 144 -20.54 -11.11 19.03
N LEU A 145 -20.56 -11.54 17.76
CA LEU A 145 -19.93 -10.86 16.63
C LEU A 145 -20.91 -9.92 15.94
N ASP A 146 -20.40 -8.85 15.35
CA ASP A 146 -21.20 -7.96 14.51
C ASP A 146 -21.38 -8.62 13.13
N ARG A 147 -22.60 -9.05 12.80
CA ARG A 147 -22.94 -9.81 11.59
C ARG A 147 -23.96 -9.07 10.73
N LYS A 148 -23.98 -9.31 9.42
CA LYS A 148 -25.03 -8.86 8.51
C LYS A 148 -26.25 -9.77 8.59
N THR A 149 -27.43 -9.17 8.64
CA THR A 149 -28.71 -9.90 8.62
C THR A 149 -28.82 -10.68 7.31
N ARG A 150 -29.31 -11.93 7.33
CA ARG A 150 -29.40 -12.81 6.14
C ARG A 150 -30.09 -12.16 4.93
N ALA A 151 -31.04 -11.26 5.18
CA ALA A 151 -31.78 -10.50 4.16
C ALA A 151 -30.95 -9.42 3.45
N SER A 152 -29.91 -8.88 4.10
CA SER A 152 -29.05 -7.80 3.59
C SER A 152 -27.92 -8.29 2.67
N LEU A 153 -27.72 -9.62 2.56
CA LEU A 153 -26.67 -10.16 1.72
C LEU A 153 -27.09 -10.08 0.25
N PRO A 154 -26.24 -9.54 -0.65
CA PRO A 154 -26.57 -9.51 -2.07
C PRO A 154 -26.78 -10.94 -2.55
N LYS A 155 -27.91 -11.19 -3.25
CA LYS A 155 -28.27 -12.49 -3.86
C LYS A 155 -27.34 -12.83 -5.03
N ILE A 156 -26.04 -13.01 -4.76
CA ILE A 156 -25.06 -13.40 -5.77
C ILE A 156 -25.08 -14.93 -5.84
N ARG A 157 -25.96 -15.46 -6.70
CA ARG A 157 -26.17 -16.90 -6.93
C ARG A 157 -25.11 -17.58 -7.82
N ALA A 158 -24.15 -16.86 -8.42
CA ALA A 158 -23.41 -17.41 -9.58
C ALA A 158 -21.86 -17.30 -9.61
N LYS A 159 -21.16 -16.88 -8.54
CA LYS A 159 -19.70 -16.57 -8.65
C LYS A 159 -18.77 -17.21 -7.61
N LEU A 160 -19.24 -18.22 -6.88
CA LEU A 160 -18.36 -19.06 -6.06
C LEU A 160 -17.40 -19.95 -6.88
N PRO A 161 -17.81 -20.56 -8.02
CA PRO A 161 -16.92 -21.48 -8.73
C PRO A 161 -15.71 -20.76 -9.37
N LEU A 162 -15.84 -19.49 -9.77
CA LEU A 162 -14.72 -18.73 -10.35
C LEU A 162 -13.61 -18.43 -9.32
N LEU A 163 -13.98 -18.09 -8.08
CA LEU A 163 -13.02 -17.85 -6.98
C LEU A 163 -12.36 -19.15 -6.50
N ILE A 164 -13.11 -20.26 -6.53
CA ILE A 164 -12.58 -21.59 -6.24
C ILE A 164 -11.64 -22.04 -7.37
N LEU A 165 -12.01 -21.86 -8.63
CA LEU A 165 -11.18 -22.16 -9.80
C LEU A 165 -9.86 -21.37 -9.74
N LEU A 166 -9.92 -20.08 -9.39
CA LEU A 166 -8.73 -19.24 -9.22
C LEU A 166 -7.84 -19.70 -8.05
N GLY A 167 -8.44 -20.11 -6.93
CA GLY A 167 -7.71 -20.64 -5.78
C GLY A 167 -7.06 -22.00 -6.04
N VAL A 168 -7.67 -22.83 -6.89
CA VAL A 168 -7.15 -24.13 -7.33
C VAL A 168 -5.99 -23.96 -8.33
N ILE A 169 -6.10 -23.01 -9.26
CA ILE A 169 -5.04 -22.76 -10.27
C ILE A 169 -3.74 -22.24 -9.62
N VAL A 170 -3.82 -21.53 -8.49
CA VAL A 170 -2.66 -20.87 -7.85
C VAL A 170 -2.12 -21.62 -6.64
N GLY A 171 -2.63 -22.83 -6.33
CA GLY A 171 -2.24 -23.56 -5.10
C GLY A 171 -2.68 -22.86 -3.80
N LEU A 172 -3.53 -21.82 -3.89
CA LEU A 172 -4.08 -21.03 -2.79
C LEU A 172 -5.46 -21.56 -2.37
N GLY A 173 -5.59 -22.87 -2.16
CA GLY A 173 -6.84 -23.49 -1.70
C GLY A 173 -7.37 -22.88 -0.38
N SER A 174 -6.48 -22.29 0.41
CA SER A 174 -6.76 -21.54 1.64
C SER A 174 -7.57 -20.25 1.42
N VAL A 175 -7.37 -19.52 0.31
CA VAL A 175 -8.06 -18.24 0.07
C VAL A 175 -9.53 -18.46 -0.30
N ALA A 176 -9.84 -19.48 -1.09
CA ALA A 176 -11.21 -19.85 -1.40
C ALA A 176 -11.97 -20.32 -0.15
N LEU A 177 -11.31 -21.10 0.71
CA LEU A 177 -11.83 -21.49 2.02
C LEU A 177 -12.06 -20.27 2.92
N LEU A 178 -11.11 -19.32 2.97
CA LEU A 178 -11.23 -18.08 3.76
C LEU A 178 -12.36 -17.17 3.27
N VAL A 179 -12.54 -17.03 1.95
CA VAL A 179 -13.65 -16.25 1.37
C VAL A 179 -14.99 -16.94 1.64
N TRP A 180 -15.05 -18.26 1.51
CA TRP A 180 -16.22 -19.05 1.88
C TRP A 180 -16.53 -18.90 3.38
N LEU A 181 -15.54 -19.02 4.25
CA LEU A 181 -15.66 -18.87 5.70
C LEU A 181 -16.11 -17.46 6.07
N TYR A 182 -15.48 -16.43 5.50
CA TYR A 182 -15.85 -15.02 5.70
C TYR A 182 -17.31 -14.75 5.33
N ARG A 183 -17.76 -15.31 4.20
CA ARG A 183 -19.14 -15.17 3.72
C ARG A 183 -20.14 -15.96 4.58
N SER A 184 -19.75 -17.15 5.07
CA SER A 184 -20.55 -17.98 5.98
C SER A 184 -20.73 -17.34 7.36
N ILE A 185 -19.68 -16.69 7.87
CA ILE A 185 -19.71 -15.96 9.15
C ILE A 185 -20.56 -14.70 9.04
N ARG A 186 -20.70 -14.11 7.83
CA ARG A 186 -21.51 -12.90 7.57
C ARG A 186 -21.04 -11.69 8.37
N LEU A 187 -19.74 -11.45 8.49
CA LEU A 187 -19.22 -10.31 9.27
C LEU A 187 -19.75 -8.98 8.72
N GLY A 188 -20.38 -8.19 9.59
CA GLY A 188 -20.91 -6.86 9.32
C GLY A 188 -20.11 -5.77 10.03
N LYS A 189 -20.47 -4.52 9.79
CA LYS A 189 -20.06 -3.39 10.62
C LYS A 189 -21.37 -2.82 11.18
N VAL A 190 -21.59 -2.99 12.48
CA VAL A 190 -22.67 -2.26 13.16
C VAL A 190 -22.18 -0.82 13.28
N ASP A 191 -23.00 0.15 12.87
CA ASP A 191 -22.69 1.56 13.02
C ASP A 191 -22.80 1.97 14.48
N ARG A 192 -21.73 1.67 15.22
CA ARG A 192 -21.52 2.14 16.58
C ARG A 192 -20.90 3.53 16.51
N THR A 193 -21.52 4.49 17.17
CA THR A 193 -20.91 5.81 17.34
C THR A 193 -19.66 5.65 18.22
N LEU A 194 -18.52 6.15 17.73
CA LEU A 194 -17.28 6.13 18.49
C LEU A 194 -17.47 6.95 19.78
N PRO A 195 -17.29 6.37 20.98
CA PRO A 195 -17.36 7.13 22.21
C PRO A 195 -16.34 8.27 22.17
N ARG A 196 -16.76 9.47 22.57
CA ARG A 196 -15.89 10.65 22.64
C ARG A 196 -14.67 10.29 23.47
N ALA A 197 -13.49 10.39 22.86
CA ALA A 197 -12.24 10.09 23.54
C ALA A 197 -12.09 11.01 24.75
N LYS A 198 -11.50 10.50 25.84
CA LYS A 198 -11.11 11.33 26.98
C LYS A 198 -10.16 12.40 26.44
N ALA A 199 -10.41 13.66 26.78
CA ALA A 199 -9.51 14.76 26.40
C ALA A 199 -8.13 14.49 27.02
N LEU A 200 -7.14 14.28 26.16
CA LEU A 200 -5.75 14.15 26.56
C LEU A 200 -5.08 15.54 26.43
N PRO A 201 -4.04 15.83 27.22
CA PRO A 201 -3.23 17.02 26.99
C PRO A 201 -2.55 16.94 25.62
N GLU A 202 -2.30 18.08 24.99
CA GLU A 202 -1.79 18.15 23.61
C GLU A 202 -0.48 17.39 23.42
N TRP A 203 0.43 17.45 24.38
CA TRP A 203 1.70 16.70 24.33
C TRP A 203 1.49 15.18 24.24
N ALA A 204 0.44 14.65 24.88
CA ALA A 204 0.12 13.23 24.84
C ALA A 204 -0.48 12.84 23.48
N GLU A 205 -1.31 13.70 22.87
CA GLU A 205 -1.80 13.49 21.51
C GLU A 205 -0.64 13.47 20.49
N ILE A 206 0.33 14.38 20.64
CA ILE A 206 1.54 14.45 19.82
C ILE A 206 2.39 13.19 20.00
N LEU A 207 2.60 12.76 21.25
CA LEU A 207 3.36 11.55 21.55
C LEU A 207 2.71 10.32 20.92
N ILE A 208 1.37 10.20 20.97
CA ILE A 208 0.64 9.10 20.31
C ILE A 208 0.91 9.10 18.81
N ILE A 209 0.90 10.28 18.15
CA ILE A 209 1.20 10.39 16.72
C ILE A 209 2.64 9.92 16.44
N VAL A 210 3.62 10.44 17.16
CA VAL A 210 5.04 10.11 16.97
C VAL A 210 5.29 8.61 17.19
N VAL A 211 4.77 8.04 18.28
CA VAL A 211 4.89 6.60 18.58
C VAL A 211 4.20 5.76 17.50
N SER A 212 3.05 6.20 16.98
CA SER A 212 2.34 5.47 15.92
C SER A 212 3.14 5.43 14.61
N PHE A 213 3.79 6.54 14.22
CA PHE A 213 4.69 6.56 13.06
C PHE A 213 5.97 5.77 13.30
N GLY A 214 6.53 5.78 14.52
CA GLY A 214 7.67 4.96 14.89
C GLY A 214 7.36 3.46 14.83
N ILE A 215 6.19 3.03 15.31
CA ILE A 215 5.71 1.64 15.16
C ILE A 215 5.53 1.31 13.68
N GLY A 216 4.93 2.22 12.90
CA GLY A 216 4.77 2.04 11.46
C GLY A 216 6.11 1.86 10.73
N LEU A 217 7.11 2.67 11.09
CA LEU A 217 8.48 2.54 10.58
C LEU A 217 9.09 1.19 10.96
N GLN A 218 8.98 0.77 12.22
CA GLN A 218 9.54 -0.50 12.68
C GLN A 218 8.90 -1.69 11.97
N VAL A 219 7.57 -1.68 11.79
CA VAL A 219 6.84 -2.71 11.05
C VAL A 219 7.33 -2.74 9.60
N PHE A 220 7.44 -1.58 8.95
CA PHE A 220 7.92 -1.50 7.58
C PHE A 220 9.38 -1.96 7.43
N ALA A 221 10.26 -1.53 8.34
CA ALA A 221 11.66 -1.93 8.39
C ALA A 221 11.82 -3.44 8.59
N TYR A 222 11.08 -4.02 9.54
CA TYR A 222 11.09 -5.48 9.76
C TYR A 222 10.64 -6.24 8.51
N GLY A 223 9.62 -5.75 7.78
CA GLY A 223 9.18 -6.35 6.53
C GLY A 223 10.24 -6.36 5.43
N ILE A 224 11.17 -5.40 5.43
CA ILE A 224 12.31 -5.37 4.50
C ILE A 224 13.45 -6.24 5.02
N ASP A 225 13.64 -6.31 6.34
CA ASP A 225 14.74 -7.06 6.97
C ASP A 225 14.49 -8.58 7.02
N THR A 226 13.29 -9.06 6.66
CA THR A 226 13.00 -10.50 6.65
C THR A 226 13.98 -11.27 5.75
N ASP A 227 14.65 -12.26 6.34
CA ASP A 227 15.74 -13.01 5.69
C ASP A 227 15.25 -14.02 4.64
N TYR A 228 14.06 -14.60 4.82
CA TYR A 228 13.52 -15.64 3.95
C TYR A 228 12.03 -15.46 3.64
N THR A 229 11.59 -16.10 2.56
CA THR A 229 10.26 -15.96 1.97
C THR A 229 9.13 -16.31 2.94
N GLU A 230 9.26 -17.44 3.63
CA GLU A 230 8.22 -17.96 4.53
C GLU A 230 8.00 -16.97 5.69
N LEU A 231 9.08 -16.39 6.23
CA LEU A 231 9.01 -15.36 7.26
C LEU A 231 8.27 -14.11 6.76
N PHE A 232 8.54 -13.68 5.53
CA PHE A 232 7.89 -12.53 4.92
C PHE A 232 6.38 -12.76 4.72
N ILE A 233 5.97 -13.96 4.26
CA ILE A 233 4.56 -14.30 4.11
C ILE A 233 3.86 -14.36 5.47
N GLY A 234 4.48 -15.00 6.47
CA GLY A 234 3.97 -15.02 7.85
C GLY A 234 3.83 -13.62 8.44
N PHE A 235 4.77 -12.73 8.12
CA PHE A 235 4.73 -11.32 8.52
C PHE A 235 3.56 -10.58 7.88
N LEU A 236 3.36 -10.72 6.56
CA LEU A 236 2.22 -10.11 5.86
C LEU A 236 0.86 -10.57 6.41
N ILE A 237 0.72 -11.86 6.72
CA ILE A 237 -0.50 -12.40 7.35
C ILE A 237 -0.72 -11.73 8.71
N THR A 238 0.31 -11.70 9.55
CA THR A 238 0.24 -11.14 10.91
C THR A 238 -0.12 -9.65 10.90
N VAL A 239 0.56 -8.87 10.05
CA VAL A 239 0.29 -7.43 9.90
C VAL A 239 -1.08 -7.17 9.28
N GLY A 240 -1.48 -7.94 8.27
CA GLY A 240 -2.78 -7.78 7.61
C GLY A 240 -3.96 -8.02 8.55
N PHE A 241 -3.93 -9.13 9.31
CA PHE A 241 -4.96 -9.42 10.32
C PHE A 241 -4.88 -8.48 11.51
N GLY A 242 -3.68 -8.10 11.96
CA GLY A 242 -3.47 -7.11 13.00
C GLY A 242 -4.07 -5.75 12.62
N PHE A 243 -3.79 -5.26 11.41
CA PHE A 243 -4.37 -4.01 10.90
C PHE A 243 -5.90 -4.10 10.78
N ALA A 244 -6.44 -5.21 10.26
CA ALA A 244 -7.88 -5.44 10.20
C ALA A 244 -8.52 -5.41 11.60
N ALA A 245 -7.87 -6.01 12.60
CA ALA A 245 -8.33 -5.97 13.98
C ALA A 245 -8.28 -4.56 14.58
N LEU A 246 -7.19 -3.82 14.39
CA LEU A 246 -7.07 -2.42 14.83
C LEU A 246 -8.14 -1.52 14.19
N HIS A 247 -8.44 -1.75 12.91
CA HIS A 247 -9.51 -1.05 12.19
C HIS A 247 -10.89 -1.39 12.77
N ARG A 248 -11.16 -2.67 13.06
CA ARG A 248 -12.43 -3.12 13.68
C ARG A 248 -12.59 -2.72 15.14
N ALA A 249 -11.49 -2.56 15.86
CA ALA A 249 -11.47 -2.03 17.22
C ALA A 249 -11.83 -0.53 17.26
N GLY A 250 -11.59 0.20 16.17
CA GLY A 250 -11.78 1.66 16.09
C GLY A 250 -10.56 2.46 16.53
N LEU A 251 -9.39 1.82 16.62
CA LEU A 251 -8.12 2.48 16.92
C LEU A 251 -7.63 3.28 15.72
N VAL A 252 -7.75 2.72 14.51
CA VAL A 252 -7.38 3.43 13.27
C VAL A 252 -8.21 4.70 13.09
N SER A 253 -9.52 4.66 13.33
CA SER A 253 -10.38 5.85 13.23
C SER A 253 -10.02 6.93 14.25
N ARG A 254 -9.64 6.54 15.48
CA ARG A 254 -9.12 7.48 16.49
C ARG A 254 -7.79 8.10 16.07
N LEU A 255 -6.87 7.28 15.55
CA LEU A 255 -5.59 7.76 15.04
C LEU A 255 -5.81 8.75 13.88
N THR A 256 -6.70 8.42 12.93
CA THR A 256 -7.06 9.31 11.81
C THR A 256 -7.64 10.64 12.28
N ALA A 257 -8.46 10.63 13.34
CA ALA A 257 -8.99 11.87 13.92
C ALA A 257 -7.88 12.74 14.53
N LEU A 258 -6.93 12.13 15.25
CA LEU A 258 -5.78 12.83 15.83
C LEU A 258 -4.83 13.37 14.75
N THR A 259 -4.52 12.59 13.72
CA THR A 259 -3.63 13.02 12.63
C THR A 259 -4.24 14.14 11.79
N THR A 260 -5.56 14.14 11.63
CA THR A 260 -6.27 15.23 10.95
C THR A 260 -6.25 16.52 11.78
N LYS A 261 -6.43 16.42 13.11
CA LYS A 261 -6.34 17.56 14.04
C LYS A 261 -4.94 18.19 14.01
N HIS A 262 -3.90 17.36 14.02
CA HIS A 262 -2.49 17.80 14.06
C HIS A 262 -1.76 17.52 12.73
N ARG A 263 -2.30 18.05 11.62
CA ARG A 263 -1.78 17.75 10.27
C ARG A 263 -0.30 18.09 10.08
N ASN A 264 0.17 19.23 10.60
CA ASN A 264 1.58 19.63 10.45
C ASN A 264 2.52 18.69 11.22
N ILE A 265 2.14 18.28 12.42
CA ILE A 265 2.90 17.36 13.27
C ILE A 265 2.91 15.97 12.63
N THR A 266 1.79 15.55 12.04
CA THR A 266 1.68 14.27 11.32
C THR A 266 2.64 14.24 10.12
N LEU A 267 2.70 15.32 9.33
CA LEU A 267 3.65 15.44 8.22
C LEU A 267 5.10 15.42 8.70
N ALA A 268 5.39 16.13 9.81
CA ALA A 268 6.72 16.12 10.43
C ALA A 268 7.09 14.72 10.95
N ALA A 269 6.19 14.03 11.63
CA ALA A 269 6.40 12.67 12.13
C ALA A 269 6.62 11.66 10.99
N ALA A 270 5.87 11.78 9.90
CA ALA A 270 6.07 10.97 8.69
C ALA A 270 7.44 11.23 8.05
N LEU A 271 7.86 12.49 7.95
CA LEU A 271 9.17 12.86 7.42
C LEU A 271 10.30 12.35 8.32
N VAL A 272 10.18 12.52 9.64
CA VAL A 272 11.16 12.02 10.61
C VAL A 272 11.26 10.50 10.52
N ALA A 273 10.12 9.78 10.47
CA ALA A 273 10.13 8.34 10.29
C ALA A 273 10.85 7.91 9.00
N ALA A 274 10.60 8.61 7.88
CA ALA A 274 11.29 8.34 6.63
C ALA A 274 12.80 8.65 6.72
N VAL A 275 13.21 9.74 7.37
CA VAL A 275 14.63 10.06 7.61
C VAL A 275 15.30 9.03 8.51
N CYS A 276 14.59 8.49 9.50
CA CYS A 276 15.10 7.46 10.41
C CYS A 276 15.22 6.08 9.75
N PHE A 277 14.53 5.81 8.63
CA PHE A 277 14.54 4.52 7.95
C PHE A 277 15.94 3.96 7.64
N PRO A 278 16.88 4.67 6.98
CA PRO A 278 18.19 4.11 6.68
C PRO A 278 18.99 3.72 7.91
N PHE A 279 18.76 4.36 9.06
CA PHE A 279 19.41 4.03 10.32
C PHE A 279 18.92 2.72 10.93
N THR A 280 17.75 2.22 10.51
CA THR A 280 17.26 0.90 10.93
C THR A 280 17.80 -0.23 10.06
N GLN A 281 18.45 0.08 8.92
CA GLN A 281 18.90 -0.91 7.95
C GLN A 281 20.40 -1.20 8.12
N GLN A 282 20.75 -2.45 8.43
CA GLN A 282 22.16 -2.86 8.56
C GLN A 282 22.75 -3.34 7.23
N LYS A 283 21.93 -3.92 6.33
CA LYS A 283 22.35 -4.46 5.04
C LYS A 283 22.09 -3.46 3.92
N GLU A 284 23.06 -3.32 3.00
CA GLU A 284 22.98 -2.37 1.88
C GLU A 284 21.88 -2.71 0.86
N GLU A 285 21.57 -3.99 0.68
CA GLU A 285 20.47 -4.47 -0.15
C GLU A 285 19.10 -3.94 0.32
N TYR A 286 18.88 -3.92 1.64
CA TYR A 286 17.61 -3.46 2.22
C TYR A 286 17.45 -1.94 2.11
N ALA A 287 18.55 -1.20 2.27
CA ALA A 287 18.57 0.23 1.99
C ALA A 287 18.29 0.52 0.49
N LEU A 288 18.80 -0.33 -0.42
CA LEU A 288 18.56 -0.21 -1.87
C LEU A 288 17.08 -0.45 -2.21
N ILE A 289 16.42 -1.44 -1.58
CA ILE A 289 14.97 -1.65 -1.71
C ILE A 289 14.21 -0.39 -1.28
N GLY A 290 14.59 0.22 -0.16
CA GLY A 290 14.01 1.48 0.29
C GLY A 290 14.21 2.63 -0.71
N ALA A 291 15.39 2.76 -1.31
CA ALA A 291 15.69 3.82 -2.28
C ALA A 291 14.83 3.66 -3.54
N ASN A 292 14.68 2.42 -4.03
CA ASN A 292 13.85 2.12 -5.17
C ASN A 292 12.35 2.29 -4.89
N ILE A 293 11.89 2.01 -3.65
CA ILE A 293 10.52 2.35 -3.22
C ILE A 293 10.27 3.86 -3.33
N LEU A 294 11.23 4.70 -2.90
CA LEU A 294 11.10 6.16 -3.03
C LEU A 294 11.15 6.64 -4.48
N ILE A 295 12.03 6.08 -5.31
CA ILE A 295 12.06 6.36 -6.76
C ILE A 295 10.70 6.04 -7.36
N PHE A 296 10.23 4.81 -7.17
CA PHE A 296 8.97 4.33 -7.71
C PHE A 296 7.77 5.13 -7.20
N GLY A 297 7.74 5.44 -5.90
CA GLY A 297 6.71 6.28 -5.29
C GLY A 297 6.71 7.72 -5.79
N THR A 298 7.89 8.30 -6.04
CA THR A 298 8.01 9.66 -6.57
C THR A 298 7.53 9.75 -8.01
N VAL A 299 7.88 8.75 -8.83
CA VAL A 299 7.39 8.65 -10.22
C VAL A 299 5.88 8.43 -10.23
N ALA A 300 5.37 7.56 -9.37
CA ALA A 300 3.93 7.33 -9.21
C ALA A 300 3.19 8.60 -8.76
N LEU A 301 3.78 9.42 -7.87
CA LEU A 301 3.23 10.73 -7.51
C LEU A 301 3.20 11.70 -8.69
N GLY A 302 4.24 11.72 -9.53
CA GLY A 302 4.24 12.48 -10.77
C GLY A 302 3.11 12.03 -11.71
N LEU A 303 2.96 10.72 -11.90
CA LEU A 303 1.89 10.13 -12.71
C LEU A 303 0.51 10.47 -12.13
N ASN A 304 0.38 10.53 -10.81
CA ASN A 304 -0.85 10.91 -10.12
C ASN A 304 -1.27 12.36 -10.38
N VAL A 305 -0.37 13.24 -10.85
CA VAL A 305 -0.77 14.55 -11.39
C VAL A 305 -1.58 14.37 -12.68
N VAL A 306 -1.06 13.55 -13.60
CA VAL A 306 -1.65 13.33 -14.93
C VAL A 306 -2.95 12.51 -14.83
N VAL A 307 -2.87 11.35 -14.18
CA VAL A 307 -3.99 10.41 -14.03
C VAL A 307 -4.95 10.87 -12.94
N GLY A 308 -4.42 11.27 -11.79
CA GLY A 308 -5.22 11.55 -10.60
C GLY A 308 -5.89 12.92 -10.60
N LEU A 309 -5.19 13.98 -11.00
CA LEU A 309 -5.77 15.32 -11.04
C LEU A 309 -6.44 15.62 -12.39
N ALA A 310 -5.74 15.38 -13.51
CA ALA A 310 -6.23 15.73 -14.85
C ALA A 310 -7.06 14.64 -15.53
N GLY A 311 -7.07 13.40 -15.03
CA GLY A 311 -7.92 12.31 -15.56
C GLY A 311 -7.42 11.70 -16.85
N LEU A 312 -6.12 11.84 -17.16
CA LEU A 312 -5.53 11.37 -18.41
C LEU A 312 -4.81 10.05 -18.15
N LEU A 313 -5.21 8.99 -18.86
CA LEU A 313 -4.54 7.70 -18.77
C LEU A 313 -3.25 7.72 -19.61
N ASP A 314 -2.10 7.65 -18.94
CA ASP A 314 -0.78 7.61 -19.55
C ASP A 314 -0.09 6.27 -19.28
N LEU A 315 -0.08 5.40 -20.28
CA LEU A 315 0.58 4.08 -20.22
C LEU A 315 2.07 4.17 -20.57
N GLY A 316 2.52 5.26 -21.17
CA GLY A 316 3.91 5.48 -21.60
C GLY A 316 4.78 6.16 -20.55
N TYR A 317 4.24 6.44 -19.36
CA TYR A 317 4.84 7.35 -18.37
C TYR A 317 6.28 6.98 -17.95
N VAL A 318 6.63 5.68 -17.92
CA VAL A 318 7.99 5.22 -17.60
C VAL A 318 9.05 5.75 -18.58
N ALA A 319 8.66 6.13 -19.80
CA ALA A 319 9.59 6.74 -20.75
C ALA A 319 10.06 8.12 -20.27
N PHE A 320 9.25 8.90 -19.56
CA PHE A 320 9.70 10.18 -19.00
C PHE A 320 10.73 10.01 -17.89
N LEU A 321 10.63 8.91 -17.13
CA LEU A 321 11.66 8.49 -16.19
C LEU A 321 12.95 8.14 -16.94
N GLY A 322 12.84 7.34 -18.01
CA GLY A 322 13.97 6.94 -18.86
C GLY A 322 14.67 8.12 -19.53
N VAL A 323 13.92 9.07 -20.11
CA VAL A 323 14.49 10.28 -20.73
C VAL A 323 15.34 11.05 -19.72
N GLY A 324 14.87 11.21 -18.48
CA GLY A 324 15.62 11.90 -17.43
C GLY A 324 16.85 11.12 -16.97
N ALA A 325 16.78 9.79 -16.93
CA ALA A 325 17.89 8.93 -16.58
C ALA A 325 18.99 8.92 -17.66
N TYR A 326 18.64 8.77 -18.94
CA TYR A 326 19.59 8.84 -20.05
C TYR A 326 20.19 10.23 -20.21
N ALA A 327 19.39 11.29 -20.12
CA ALA A 327 19.88 12.67 -20.17
C ALA A 327 20.89 12.93 -19.05
N ALA A 328 20.64 12.43 -17.84
CA ALA A 328 21.59 12.50 -16.73
C ALA A 328 22.85 11.65 -16.99
N ALA A 329 22.71 10.39 -17.39
CA ALA A 329 23.84 9.49 -17.64
C ALA A 329 24.80 10.07 -18.70
N LEU A 330 24.27 10.74 -19.72
CA LEU A 330 25.05 11.40 -20.76
C LEU A 330 25.86 12.61 -20.27
N VAL A 331 25.37 13.35 -19.27
CA VAL A 331 26.03 14.59 -18.79
C VAL A 331 26.73 14.43 -17.46
N SER A 332 26.62 13.27 -16.79
CA SER A 332 27.20 13.05 -15.46
C SER A 332 28.64 12.56 -15.50
N GLY A 333 29.31 12.56 -16.66
CA GLY A 333 30.73 12.15 -16.76
C GLY A 333 30.97 10.63 -16.78
N SER A 334 29.98 9.81 -17.16
CA SER A 334 30.22 8.37 -17.42
C SER A 334 31.29 8.20 -18.51
N THR A 335 32.20 7.24 -18.31
CA THR A 335 33.25 6.89 -19.27
C THR A 335 32.71 6.43 -20.62
N MET A 336 31.46 5.96 -20.64
CA MET A 336 30.76 5.48 -21.84
C MET A 336 29.75 6.51 -22.39
N SER A 337 29.79 7.76 -21.89
CA SER A 337 29.00 8.85 -22.45
C SER A 337 29.59 9.33 -23.77
N ALA A 338 28.75 9.42 -24.80
CA ALA A 338 29.14 9.98 -26.10
C ALA A 338 29.40 11.51 -26.06
N ILE A 339 28.90 12.23 -25.05
CA ILE A 339 29.02 13.70 -24.97
C ILE A 339 30.34 14.10 -24.29
N GLY A 340 30.92 13.24 -23.45
CA GLY A 340 32.20 13.50 -22.77
C GLY A 340 32.20 14.70 -21.82
N VAL A 341 31.02 15.15 -21.36
CA VAL A 341 30.85 16.28 -20.45
C VAL A 341 30.51 15.77 -19.06
N GLU A 342 31.10 16.41 -18.04
CA GLU A 342 30.87 16.14 -16.63
C GLU A 342 30.24 17.36 -15.97
N PHE A 343 28.92 17.33 -15.81
CA PHE A 343 28.16 18.33 -15.09
C PHE A 343 28.10 17.98 -13.61
N PRO A 344 28.09 19.00 -12.72
CA PRO A 344 27.75 18.76 -11.33
C PRO A 344 26.33 18.20 -11.24
N PHE A 345 26.08 17.37 -10.24
CA PHE A 345 24.80 16.66 -10.10
C PHE A 345 23.57 17.54 -10.29
N TRP A 346 23.54 18.74 -9.68
CA TRP A 346 22.39 19.64 -9.81
C TRP A 346 22.12 20.09 -11.25
N ALA A 347 23.17 20.29 -12.06
CA ALA A 347 23.02 20.57 -13.47
C ALA A 347 22.55 19.33 -14.24
N ALA A 348 23.00 18.13 -13.87
CA ALA A 348 22.47 16.88 -14.43
C ALA A 348 20.98 16.69 -14.11
N VAL A 349 20.55 17.00 -12.87
CA VAL A 349 19.14 16.98 -12.44
C VAL A 349 18.29 17.95 -13.27
N LEU A 350 18.75 19.19 -13.45
CA LEU A 350 18.04 20.18 -14.26
C LEU A 350 17.98 19.77 -15.73
N THR A 351 19.04 19.14 -16.24
CA THR A 351 19.09 18.62 -17.61
C THR A 351 18.11 17.47 -17.80
N GLY A 352 18.07 16.50 -16.88
CA GLY A 352 17.12 15.40 -16.90
C GLY A 352 15.67 15.86 -16.78
N ALA A 353 15.38 16.75 -15.84
CA ALA A 353 14.05 17.35 -15.68
C ALA A 353 13.62 18.15 -16.91
N GLY A 354 14.53 18.96 -17.46
CA GLY A 354 14.29 19.76 -18.66
C GLY A 354 14.08 18.91 -19.91
N ALA A 355 14.89 17.86 -20.09
CA ALA A 355 14.73 16.91 -21.19
C ALA A 355 13.37 16.21 -21.13
N SER A 356 12.98 15.71 -19.94
CA SER A 356 11.67 15.09 -19.77
C SER A 356 10.52 16.10 -19.92
N LEU A 357 10.69 17.37 -19.52
CA LEU A 357 9.71 18.42 -19.78
C LEU A 357 9.50 18.62 -21.28
N VAL A 358 10.58 18.80 -22.04
CA VAL A 358 10.53 19.01 -23.48
C VAL A 358 9.89 17.81 -24.17
N PHE A 359 10.29 16.59 -23.79
CA PHE A 359 9.72 15.35 -24.32
C PHE A 359 8.24 15.20 -23.96
N GLY A 360 7.85 15.55 -22.73
CA GLY A 360 6.47 15.56 -22.26
C GLY A 360 5.59 16.56 -23.03
N VAL A 361 6.11 17.74 -23.37
CA VAL A 361 5.39 18.71 -24.21
C VAL A 361 5.30 18.22 -25.66
N LEU A 362 6.40 17.67 -26.19
CA LEU A 362 6.49 17.15 -27.56
C LEU A 362 5.50 16.00 -27.79
N ILE A 363 5.36 15.11 -26.82
CA ILE A 363 4.38 14.00 -26.87
C ILE A 363 2.98 14.49 -26.50
N GLY A 364 2.84 15.32 -25.47
CA GLY A 364 1.55 15.82 -25.00
C GLY A 364 0.80 16.62 -26.08
N ALA A 365 1.48 17.50 -26.80
CA ALA A 365 0.82 18.37 -27.78
C ALA A 365 0.05 17.62 -28.90
N PRO A 366 0.60 16.58 -29.56
CA PRO A 366 -0.14 15.79 -30.55
C PRO A 366 -1.13 14.80 -29.91
N THR A 367 -0.78 14.19 -28.77
CA THR A 367 -1.61 13.14 -28.15
C THR A 367 -2.89 13.67 -27.52
N LEU A 368 -2.88 14.89 -26.99
CA LEU A 368 -4.05 15.52 -26.36
C LEU A 368 -5.19 15.86 -27.33
N ARG A 369 -5.00 15.62 -28.63
CA ARG A 369 -6.09 15.65 -29.62
C ARG A 369 -6.99 14.41 -29.56
N LEU A 370 -6.52 13.35 -28.89
CA LEU A 370 -7.22 12.09 -28.70
C LEU A 370 -7.95 12.07 -27.36
N ARG A 371 -9.00 11.25 -27.25
CA ARG A 371 -9.84 11.12 -26.05
C ARG A 371 -9.85 9.69 -25.52
N GLY A 372 -9.95 9.57 -24.20
CA GLY A 372 -10.13 8.28 -23.51
C GLY A 372 -9.02 7.28 -23.84
N ASP A 373 -9.43 6.07 -24.23
CA ASP A 373 -8.52 4.94 -24.45
C ASP A 373 -7.53 5.15 -25.60
N TYR A 374 -7.88 5.99 -26.59
CA TYR A 374 -6.95 6.32 -27.68
C TYR A 374 -5.72 7.09 -27.18
N LEU A 375 -5.88 7.94 -26.16
CA LEU A 375 -4.75 8.62 -25.53
C LEU A 375 -3.81 7.61 -24.85
N ALA A 376 -4.38 6.62 -24.18
CA ALA A 376 -3.65 5.55 -23.49
C ALA A 376 -2.86 4.67 -24.47
N ILE A 377 -3.45 4.29 -25.60
CA ILE A 377 -2.79 3.47 -26.63
C ILE A 377 -1.62 4.23 -27.24
N VAL A 378 -1.80 5.52 -27.55
CA VAL A 378 -0.73 6.31 -28.19
C VAL A 378 0.41 6.61 -27.23
N THR A 379 0.12 6.88 -25.95
CA THR A 379 1.17 7.05 -24.93
C THR A 379 2.00 5.77 -24.75
N LEU A 380 1.36 4.60 -24.73
CA LEU A 380 2.07 3.31 -24.76
C LEU A 380 2.99 3.22 -25.97
N GLY A 381 2.48 3.55 -27.17
CA GLY A 381 3.26 3.57 -28.40
C GLY A 381 4.50 4.47 -28.30
N PHE A 382 4.37 5.67 -27.73
CA PHE A 382 5.52 6.56 -27.51
C PHE A 382 6.54 6.00 -26.54
N GLY A 383 6.10 5.31 -25.47
CA GLY A 383 7.02 4.66 -24.54
C GLY A 383 7.83 3.55 -25.20
N GLU A 384 7.19 2.76 -26.06
CA GLU A 384 7.83 1.73 -26.86
C GLU A 384 8.78 2.31 -27.91
N ILE A 385 8.37 3.40 -28.59
CA ILE A 385 9.23 4.15 -29.51
C ILE A 385 10.48 4.65 -28.79
N PHE A 386 10.35 5.23 -27.59
CA PHE A 386 11.49 5.67 -26.78
C PHE A 386 12.44 4.50 -26.50
N ARG A 387 11.93 3.38 -25.98
CA ARG A 387 12.76 2.21 -25.65
C ARG A 387 13.50 1.68 -26.87
N LEU A 388 12.78 1.49 -27.98
CA LEU A 388 13.37 1.01 -29.23
C LEU A 388 14.40 2.00 -29.79
N THR A 389 14.13 3.30 -29.70
CA THR A 389 15.06 4.34 -30.19
C THR A 389 16.37 4.27 -29.41
N VAL A 390 16.30 4.29 -28.09
CA VAL A 390 17.48 4.20 -27.21
C VAL A 390 18.22 2.88 -27.41
N ASN A 391 17.52 1.78 -27.66
CA ASN A 391 18.16 0.50 -27.94
C ASN A 391 18.91 0.45 -29.28
N ASN A 392 18.54 1.30 -30.25
CA ASN A 392 19.15 1.34 -31.59
C ASN A 392 20.18 2.48 -31.76
N LEU A 393 20.37 3.35 -30.76
CA LEU A 393 21.35 4.45 -30.76
C LEU A 393 22.76 3.97 -30.35
N ASN A 394 23.28 2.98 -31.08
CA ASN A 394 24.52 2.25 -30.78
C ASN A 394 25.67 2.48 -31.76
N GLY A 395 25.57 3.47 -32.65
CA GLY A 395 26.56 3.73 -33.70
C GLY A 395 26.42 2.89 -34.97
N ASN A 396 25.73 1.74 -34.91
CA ASN A 396 25.52 0.86 -36.07
C ASN A 396 24.22 1.16 -36.80
N SER A 397 23.10 1.20 -36.06
CA SER A 397 21.75 1.43 -36.62
C SER A 397 21.30 2.89 -36.50
N GLY A 398 22.04 3.71 -35.76
CA GLY A 398 21.79 5.13 -35.54
C GLY A 398 23.02 5.81 -34.94
N PRO A 399 22.94 7.10 -34.58
CA PRO A 399 24.00 7.80 -33.88
C PRO A 399 24.46 7.06 -32.61
N ASP A 400 25.75 7.09 -32.34
CA ASP A 400 26.34 6.50 -31.14
C ASP A 400 26.10 7.43 -29.94
N LEU A 401 25.01 7.21 -29.22
CA LEU A 401 24.63 8.06 -28.09
C LEU A 401 24.41 7.24 -26.81
N THR A 402 23.80 6.06 -26.91
CA THR A 402 23.34 5.30 -25.74
C THR A 402 24.02 3.93 -25.62
N ASN A 403 24.92 3.57 -26.55
CA ASN A 403 25.51 2.24 -26.72
C ASN A 403 24.45 1.12 -26.89
N GLY A 404 23.23 1.46 -27.30
CA GLY A 404 22.14 0.52 -27.54
C GLY A 404 21.73 -0.30 -26.31
N SER A 405 21.68 -1.63 -26.45
CA SER A 405 21.28 -2.56 -25.38
C SER A 405 22.27 -2.61 -24.21
N GLN A 406 23.52 -2.21 -24.41
CA GLN A 406 24.51 -2.14 -23.33
C GLN A 406 24.24 -0.95 -22.39
N GLY A 407 23.53 0.07 -22.87
CA GLY A 407 23.24 1.27 -22.11
C GLY A 407 24.46 2.11 -21.75
N ILE A 408 24.34 2.92 -20.71
CA ILE A 408 25.42 3.79 -20.23
C ILE A 408 25.80 3.35 -18.80
N PRO A 409 26.83 2.49 -18.64
CA PRO A 409 27.31 2.04 -17.33
C PRO A 409 28.26 3.05 -16.68
N SER A 410 28.72 2.73 -15.48
CA SER A 410 29.77 3.47 -14.75
C SER A 410 29.44 4.94 -14.55
N ILE A 411 28.19 5.23 -14.18
CA ILE A 411 27.78 6.58 -13.79
C ILE A 411 28.47 6.89 -12.45
N PRO A 412 29.26 7.98 -12.36
CA PRO A 412 30.05 8.25 -11.16
C PRO A 412 29.16 8.55 -9.96
N ASP A 413 29.70 8.26 -8.78
CA ASP A 413 29.03 8.61 -7.53
C ASP A 413 29.06 10.12 -7.28
N LEU A 414 28.05 10.60 -6.57
CA LEU A 414 27.97 12.01 -6.21
C LEU A 414 29.04 12.37 -5.19
N ASN A 415 29.78 13.45 -5.45
CA ASN A 415 30.54 14.14 -4.42
C ASN A 415 29.92 15.51 -4.16
N PHE A 416 29.45 15.75 -2.94
CA PHE A 416 28.82 17.01 -2.54
C PHE A 416 29.54 17.60 -1.33
N PHE A 417 30.23 18.73 -1.52
CA PHE A 417 31.00 19.41 -0.45
C PHE A 417 31.97 18.49 0.30
N GLY A 418 32.59 17.52 -0.40
CA GLY A 418 33.49 16.54 0.21
C GLY A 418 32.79 15.34 0.85
N PHE A 419 31.45 15.27 0.80
CA PHE A 419 30.66 14.09 1.14
C PHE A 419 30.49 13.22 -0.11
N ASP A 420 31.15 12.07 -0.13
CA ASP A 420 31.10 11.13 -1.25
C ASP A 420 30.00 10.09 -1.07
N PHE A 421 28.96 10.15 -1.87
CA PHE A 421 27.81 9.25 -1.75
C PHE A 421 28.19 7.78 -1.99
N GLY A 422 29.29 7.51 -2.70
CA GLY A 422 29.83 6.17 -2.95
C GLY A 422 30.53 5.54 -1.74
N LEU A 423 30.94 6.35 -0.74
CA LEU A 423 31.64 5.86 0.45
C LEU A 423 30.71 5.66 1.65
N LYS A 424 31.14 4.80 2.57
CA LYS A 424 30.45 4.60 3.86
C LYS A 424 30.71 5.80 4.77
N HIS A 425 29.66 6.30 5.40
CA HIS A 425 29.71 7.48 6.26
C HIS A 425 29.22 7.15 7.67
N ASP A 426 30.05 7.42 8.66
CA ASP A 426 29.69 7.18 10.06
C ASP A 426 29.04 8.45 10.64
N ILE A 427 27.71 8.40 10.81
CA ILE A 427 26.91 9.50 11.35
C ILE A 427 26.27 9.06 12.66
N LEU A 428 26.54 9.78 13.75
CA LEU A 428 25.95 9.52 15.08
C LEU A 428 26.15 8.08 15.59
N GLY A 429 27.27 7.45 15.22
CA GLY A 429 27.58 6.06 15.60
C GLY A 429 26.94 4.99 14.70
N PHE A 430 26.24 5.38 13.63
CA PHE A 430 25.68 4.48 12.62
C PHE A 430 26.45 4.60 11.31
N THR A 431 26.73 3.46 10.68
CA THR A 431 27.44 3.40 9.40
C THR A 431 26.44 3.42 8.24
N LEU A 432 26.37 4.53 7.51
CA LEU A 432 25.50 4.68 6.34
C LEU A 432 26.25 4.24 5.09
N GLY A 433 25.76 3.19 4.45
CA GLY A 433 26.27 2.74 3.14
C GLY A 433 25.82 3.62 1.98
N ARG A 434 26.29 3.32 0.78
CA ARG A 434 25.99 4.08 -0.44
C ARG A 434 24.48 4.14 -0.70
N SER A 435 23.79 3.00 -0.67
CA SER A 435 22.33 2.94 -0.87
C SER A 435 21.55 3.81 0.13
N ALA A 436 22.04 3.92 1.36
CA ALA A 436 21.42 4.76 2.40
C ALA A 436 21.63 6.26 2.13
N ASN A 437 22.80 6.65 1.61
CA ASN A 437 23.07 8.04 1.20
C ASN A 437 22.13 8.45 0.05
N TYR A 438 21.99 7.61 -0.98
CA TYR A 438 21.08 7.88 -2.08
C TYR A 438 19.59 7.81 -1.66
N TYR A 439 19.23 6.98 -0.69
CA TYR A 439 17.90 7.00 -0.09
C TYR A 439 17.56 8.39 0.48
N LEU A 440 18.48 8.98 1.25
CA LEU A 440 18.29 10.30 1.85
C LEU A 440 18.21 11.39 0.78
N LEU A 441 19.03 11.31 -0.27
CA LEU A 441 18.93 12.21 -1.42
C LEU A 441 17.56 12.10 -2.11
N MET A 442 17.12 10.88 -2.39
CA MET A 442 15.83 10.62 -3.02
C MET A 442 14.67 11.09 -2.14
N LEU A 443 14.80 11.01 -0.81
CA LEU A 443 13.81 11.52 0.14
C LEU A 443 13.66 13.05 0.01
N VAL A 444 14.74 13.79 -0.20
CA VAL A 444 14.68 15.24 -0.48
C VAL A 444 13.91 15.51 -1.77
N PHE A 445 14.20 14.79 -2.85
CA PHE A 445 13.45 14.93 -4.11
C PHE A 445 11.98 14.52 -3.96
N THR A 446 11.69 13.45 -3.22
CA THR A 446 10.33 13.02 -2.90
C THR A 446 9.59 14.12 -2.15
N ALA A 447 10.23 14.79 -1.17
CA ALA A 447 9.64 15.90 -0.43
C ALA A 447 9.35 17.11 -1.34
N VAL A 448 10.24 17.42 -2.28
CA VAL A 448 10.00 18.45 -3.31
C VAL A 448 8.80 18.07 -4.19
N VAL A 449 8.72 16.82 -4.66
CA VAL A 449 7.61 16.35 -5.50
C VAL A 449 6.28 16.35 -4.72
N VAL A 450 6.28 15.94 -3.45
CA VAL A 450 5.12 16.03 -2.55
C VAL A 450 4.66 17.48 -2.38
N LEU A 451 5.60 18.42 -2.20
CA LEU A 451 5.30 19.85 -2.12
C LEU A 451 4.67 20.37 -3.41
N VAL A 452 5.27 20.03 -4.57
CA VAL A 452 4.76 20.42 -5.89
C VAL A 452 3.37 19.84 -6.13
N PHE A 453 3.16 18.55 -5.86
CA PHE A 453 1.86 17.89 -5.99
C PHE A 453 0.80 18.58 -5.15
N ARG A 454 1.07 18.81 -3.86
CA ARG A 454 0.13 19.47 -2.93
C ARG A 454 -0.20 20.89 -3.38
N ARG A 455 0.82 21.69 -3.71
CA ARG A 455 0.65 23.07 -4.16
C ARG A 455 -0.12 23.14 -5.48
N SER A 456 0.18 22.23 -6.40
CA SER A 456 -0.47 22.15 -7.70
C SER A 456 -1.95 21.78 -7.56
N GLY A 457 -2.28 20.78 -6.74
CA GLY A 457 -3.66 20.37 -6.47
C GLY A 457 -4.51 21.44 -5.77
N GLU A 458 -3.94 22.19 -4.83
CA GLU A 458 -4.64 23.27 -4.11
C GLU A 458 -4.75 24.58 -4.94
N SER A 459 -4.06 24.67 -6.09
CA SER A 459 -4.02 25.86 -6.94
C SER A 459 -5.27 26.03 -7.84
N ARG A 460 -5.35 27.18 -8.54
CA ARG A 460 -6.38 27.42 -9.58
C ARG A 460 -6.26 26.44 -10.74
N ILE A 461 -5.03 26.07 -11.10
CA ILE A 461 -4.72 25.11 -12.16
C ILE A 461 -5.21 23.71 -11.77
N GLY A 462 -4.93 23.28 -10.53
CA GLY A 462 -5.40 22.01 -10.00
C GLY A 462 -6.92 21.88 -9.99
N ARG A 463 -7.64 22.94 -9.58
CA ARG A 463 -9.10 22.97 -9.65
C ARG A 463 -9.63 22.85 -11.08
N ALA A 464 -8.96 23.48 -12.04
CA ALA A 464 -9.34 23.38 -13.45
C ALA A 464 -9.09 21.97 -14.01
N TRP A 465 -8.01 21.29 -13.60
CA TRP A 465 -7.78 19.88 -13.95
C TRP A 465 -8.87 18.96 -13.42
N VAL A 466 -9.25 19.13 -12.15
CA VAL A 466 -10.35 18.35 -11.57
C VAL A 466 -11.65 18.61 -12.34
N ALA A 467 -11.97 19.86 -12.67
CA ALA A 467 -13.16 20.17 -13.47
C ALA A 467 -13.13 19.51 -14.86
N ILE A 468 -11.98 19.52 -15.54
CA ILE A 468 -11.79 18.86 -16.85
C ILE A 468 -11.94 17.33 -16.72
N ARG A 469 -11.46 16.75 -15.62
CA ARG A 469 -11.55 15.30 -15.35
C ARG A 469 -12.98 14.84 -15.12
N GLU A 470 -13.80 15.64 -14.44
CA GLU A 470 -15.22 15.32 -14.20
C GLU A 470 -16.07 15.49 -15.47
N ASP A 471 -16.00 16.65 -16.12
CA ASP A 471 -16.65 16.89 -17.41
C ASP A 471 -15.90 17.94 -18.24
N GLU A 472 -15.16 17.47 -19.24
CA GLU A 472 -14.41 18.32 -20.16
C GLU A 472 -15.31 19.27 -20.97
N THR A 473 -16.51 18.84 -21.34
CA THR A 473 -17.44 19.64 -22.16
C THR A 473 -18.00 20.78 -21.33
N ALA A 474 -18.42 20.51 -20.09
CA ALA A 474 -18.86 21.54 -19.17
C ALA A 474 -17.73 22.51 -18.81
N ALA A 475 -16.53 22.02 -18.53
CA ALA A 475 -15.37 22.85 -18.21
C ALA A 475 -15.02 23.80 -19.37
N THR A 476 -15.02 23.30 -20.61
CA THR A 476 -14.74 24.11 -21.80
C THR A 476 -15.83 25.14 -22.09
N ALA A 477 -17.11 24.81 -21.85
CA ALA A 477 -18.22 25.77 -21.93
C ALA A 477 -18.09 26.93 -20.93
N MET A 478 -17.48 26.68 -19.77
CA MET A 478 -17.16 27.68 -18.75
C MET A 478 -15.88 28.49 -19.05
N GLY A 479 -15.30 28.37 -20.26
CA GLY A 479 -14.14 29.13 -20.71
C GLY A 479 -12.78 28.55 -20.28
N ILE A 480 -12.74 27.33 -19.76
CA ILE A 480 -11.49 26.66 -19.37
C ILE A 480 -10.82 26.07 -20.63
N ASN A 481 -9.57 26.48 -20.91
CA ASN A 481 -8.80 25.90 -22.00
C ASN A 481 -8.26 24.51 -21.62
N ALA A 482 -9.02 23.46 -21.96
CA ALA A 482 -8.67 22.08 -21.64
C ALA A 482 -7.31 21.65 -22.21
N PHE A 483 -7.02 22.00 -23.47
CA PHE A 483 -5.76 21.62 -24.12
C PHE A 483 -4.53 22.14 -23.37
N ARG A 484 -4.47 23.43 -23.07
CA ARG A 484 -3.32 24.05 -22.37
C ARG A 484 -3.13 23.47 -20.98
N LEU A 485 -4.22 23.25 -20.25
CA LEU A 485 -4.16 22.71 -18.90
C LEU A 485 -3.74 21.24 -18.91
N LYS A 486 -4.28 20.41 -19.80
CA LYS A 486 -3.84 19.01 -19.96
C LYS A 486 -2.36 18.93 -20.36
N LEU A 487 -1.90 19.82 -21.24
CA LEU A 487 -0.49 19.89 -21.64
C LEU A 487 0.42 20.28 -20.46
N LEU A 488 -0.03 21.20 -19.60
CA LEU A 488 0.69 21.56 -18.37
C LEU A 488 0.75 20.38 -17.39
N ALA A 489 -0.31 19.57 -17.29
CA ALA A 489 -0.30 18.36 -16.47
C ALA A 489 0.75 17.35 -16.96
N PHE A 490 0.78 17.10 -18.28
CA PHE A 490 1.79 16.23 -18.90
C PHE A 490 3.22 16.76 -18.70
N ALA A 491 3.45 18.05 -18.96
CA ALA A 491 4.76 18.67 -18.78
C ALA A 491 5.23 18.58 -17.32
N LEU A 492 4.35 18.89 -16.36
CA LEU A 492 4.68 18.83 -14.94
C LEU A 492 4.93 17.39 -14.48
N GLY A 493 4.08 16.43 -14.87
CA GLY A 493 4.31 15.01 -14.59
C GLY A 493 5.65 14.54 -15.14
N ALA A 494 5.89 14.74 -16.44
CA ALA A 494 7.13 14.33 -17.10
C ALA A 494 8.38 14.93 -16.45
N THR A 495 8.33 16.21 -16.04
CA THR A 495 9.42 16.86 -15.30
C THR A 495 9.71 16.16 -13.98
N LEU A 496 8.67 15.83 -13.20
CA LEU A 496 8.81 15.14 -11.90
C LEU A 496 9.34 13.70 -12.08
N ALA A 497 8.95 13.02 -13.16
CA ALA A 497 9.51 11.71 -13.51
C ALA A 497 10.98 11.82 -13.92
N GLY A 498 11.35 12.83 -14.71
CA GLY A 498 12.73 13.07 -15.12
C GLY A 498 13.67 13.36 -13.94
N LEU A 499 13.20 14.14 -12.96
CA LEU A 499 13.92 14.38 -11.70
C LEU A 499 14.26 13.06 -10.97
N ALA A 500 13.27 12.18 -10.83
CA ALA A 500 13.47 10.85 -10.23
C ALA A 500 14.39 9.96 -11.08
N GLY A 501 14.34 10.10 -12.42
CA GLY A 501 15.18 9.35 -13.36
C GLY A 501 16.64 9.69 -13.26
N THR A 502 16.97 10.97 -13.08
CA THR A 502 18.35 11.38 -12.82
C THR A 502 18.92 10.74 -11.56
N VAL A 503 18.15 10.69 -10.47
CA VAL A 503 18.59 10.03 -9.22
C VAL A 503 18.71 8.52 -9.44
N GLN A 504 17.73 7.91 -10.12
CA GLN A 504 17.75 6.47 -10.43
C GLN A 504 19.02 6.05 -11.20
N ALA A 505 19.44 6.85 -12.17
CA ALA A 505 20.64 6.59 -12.95
C ALA A 505 21.88 6.45 -12.05
N HIS A 506 22.02 7.32 -11.04
CA HIS A 506 23.12 7.27 -10.09
C HIS A 506 22.97 6.12 -9.08
N VAL A 507 21.74 5.80 -8.64
CA VAL A 507 21.48 4.65 -7.74
C VAL A 507 21.88 3.33 -8.40
N ASN A 508 21.46 3.12 -9.65
CA ASN A 508 21.67 1.86 -10.36
C ASN A 508 23.06 1.71 -11.00
N TYR A 509 23.91 2.75 -10.98
CA TYR A 509 25.20 2.84 -11.68
C TYR A 509 25.16 2.70 -13.21
N THR A 510 24.05 2.26 -13.77
CA THR A 510 23.85 2.02 -15.18
C THR A 510 22.40 2.32 -15.57
N VAL A 511 22.23 2.75 -16.81
CA VAL A 511 20.93 3.00 -17.42
C VAL A 511 20.85 2.15 -18.69
N THR A 512 19.90 1.21 -18.73
CA THR A 512 19.68 0.33 -19.91
C THR A 512 18.23 0.41 -20.41
N PRO A 513 17.96 0.12 -21.70
CA PRO A 513 16.62 0.29 -22.27
C PRO A 513 15.55 -0.61 -21.63
N GLU A 514 15.93 -1.81 -21.18
CA GLU A 514 15.01 -2.82 -20.62
C GLU A 514 14.34 -2.35 -19.32
N GLN A 515 14.96 -1.41 -18.59
CA GLN A 515 14.43 -0.82 -17.36
C GLN A 515 13.17 0.05 -17.61
N TYR A 516 12.94 0.49 -18.85
CA TYR A 516 11.88 1.44 -19.21
C TYR A 516 10.80 0.83 -20.10
N GLN A 517 10.42 -0.41 -19.83
CA GLN A 517 9.37 -1.12 -20.56
C GLN A 517 7.97 -0.90 -19.95
N PHE A 518 6.93 -1.08 -20.77
CA PHE A 518 5.55 -0.97 -20.30
C PHE A 518 5.21 -2.02 -19.24
N ALA A 519 5.52 -3.28 -19.52
CA ALA A 519 5.23 -4.41 -18.65
C ALA A 519 6.44 -5.36 -18.59
N GLY A 520 6.77 -5.81 -17.39
CA GLY A 520 7.89 -6.70 -17.09
C GLY A 520 7.76 -7.18 -15.65
N SER A 521 8.55 -8.18 -15.26
CA SER A 521 8.50 -8.77 -13.92
C SER A 521 9.11 -7.83 -12.86
N VAL A 522 10.10 -7.01 -13.19
CA VAL A 522 10.81 -6.18 -12.19
C VAL A 522 10.34 -4.73 -12.26
N PRO A 523 9.81 -4.12 -11.17
CA PRO A 523 9.54 -2.69 -11.11
C PRO A 523 10.84 -1.85 -11.16
N PRO A 524 10.82 -0.61 -11.69
CA PRO A 524 9.66 0.19 -12.03
C PRO A 524 9.25 0.11 -13.52
N ASN A 525 8.04 -0.41 -13.80
CA ASN A 525 7.43 -0.43 -15.14
C ASN A 525 6.13 0.40 -15.15
N SER A 526 5.67 0.87 -16.32
CA SER A 526 4.43 1.66 -16.43
C SER A 526 3.20 0.97 -15.85
N ALA A 527 3.04 -0.34 -16.09
CA ALA A 527 1.92 -1.11 -15.55
C ALA A 527 1.91 -1.09 -14.01
N PHE A 528 3.10 -1.24 -13.39
CA PHE A 528 3.25 -1.15 -11.94
C PHE A 528 3.02 0.27 -11.43
N LEU A 529 3.48 1.31 -12.14
CA LEU A 529 3.25 2.72 -11.76
C LEU A 529 1.75 3.05 -11.71
N LEU A 530 1.01 2.68 -12.75
CA LEU A 530 -0.44 2.88 -12.81
C LEU A 530 -1.15 2.11 -11.72
N ALA A 531 -0.75 0.86 -11.50
CA ALA A 531 -1.30 0.08 -10.41
C ALA A 531 -0.96 0.71 -9.06
N ALA A 532 0.23 1.26 -8.83
CA ALA A 532 0.58 1.93 -7.57
C ALA A 532 -0.33 3.15 -7.33
N VAL A 533 -0.65 3.91 -8.38
CA VAL A 533 -1.58 5.05 -8.30
C VAL A 533 -3.01 4.59 -8.03
N ILE A 534 -3.49 3.58 -8.76
CA ILE A 534 -4.87 3.07 -8.63
C ILE A 534 -5.05 2.33 -7.30
N LEU A 535 -4.17 1.37 -7.01
CA LEU A 535 -4.13 0.60 -5.76
C LEU A 535 -3.96 1.54 -4.57
N GLY A 536 -3.04 2.49 -4.67
CA GLY A 536 -2.78 3.44 -3.62
C GLY A 536 -3.97 4.34 -3.30
N GLY A 537 -4.67 4.82 -4.32
CA GLY A 537 -5.76 5.77 -4.19
C GLY A 537 -5.54 6.99 -5.08
N MET A 538 -6.04 6.90 -6.31
CA MET A 538 -5.85 7.91 -7.35
C MET A 538 -6.44 9.26 -6.94
N GLY A 539 -5.64 10.33 -7.05
CA GLY A 539 -5.99 11.69 -6.64
C GLY A 539 -5.56 12.06 -5.21
N THR A 540 -5.10 11.09 -4.41
CA THR A 540 -4.59 11.34 -3.05
C THR A 540 -3.07 11.52 -3.02
N LEU A 541 -2.55 12.20 -2.00
CA LEU A 541 -1.11 12.38 -1.81
C LEU A 541 -0.44 11.10 -1.26
N SER A 542 -1.02 10.44 -0.26
CA SER A 542 -0.40 9.27 0.37
C SER A 542 -0.65 7.97 -0.39
N GLY A 543 -1.67 7.91 -1.24
CA GLY A 543 -2.04 6.71 -1.98
C GLY A 543 -0.89 6.17 -2.84
N PRO A 544 -0.40 6.91 -3.85
CA PRO A 544 0.68 6.42 -4.72
C PRO A 544 1.96 6.01 -3.98
N LEU A 545 2.30 6.68 -2.87
CA LEU A 545 3.45 6.32 -2.03
C LEU A 545 3.25 4.96 -1.34
N VAL A 546 2.09 4.73 -0.73
CA VAL A 546 1.75 3.44 -0.10
C VAL A 546 1.63 2.33 -1.15
N GLY A 547 0.99 2.63 -2.29
CA GLY A 547 0.88 1.71 -3.42
C GLY A 547 2.26 1.32 -3.96
N ALA A 548 3.17 2.28 -4.10
CA ALA A 548 4.53 2.03 -4.54
C ALA A 548 5.33 1.17 -3.56
N ALA A 549 5.24 1.48 -2.26
CA ALA A 549 5.90 0.69 -1.22
C ALA A 549 5.45 -0.77 -1.25
N LEU A 550 4.14 -1.04 -1.36
CA LEU A 550 3.62 -2.41 -1.42
C LEU A 550 3.99 -3.12 -2.72
N LEU A 551 3.82 -2.44 -3.87
CA LEU A 551 4.05 -3.06 -5.18
C LEU A 551 5.51 -3.25 -5.53
N TYR A 552 6.41 -2.53 -4.88
CA TYR A 552 7.84 -2.79 -5.00
C TYR A 552 8.31 -3.84 -3.97
N LEU A 553 7.89 -3.71 -2.70
CA LEU A 553 8.37 -4.60 -1.63
C LEU A 553 7.89 -6.04 -1.77
N ILE A 554 6.59 -6.24 -2.03
CA ILE A 554 6.00 -7.59 -2.07
C ILE A 554 6.69 -8.45 -3.13
N PRO A 555 6.85 -8.00 -4.38
CA PRO A 555 7.51 -8.84 -5.38
C PRO A 555 9.01 -8.94 -5.19
N ALA A 556 9.67 -7.92 -4.65
CA ALA A 556 11.10 -7.98 -4.33
C ALA A 556 11.42 -9.09 -3.31
N LYS A 557 10.47 -9.41 -2.40
CA LYS A 557 10.61 -10.48 -1.39
C LYS A 557 10.02 -11.82 -1.82
N LEU A 558 9.07 -11.85 -2.76
CA LEU A 558 8.46 -13.09 -3.28
C LEU A 558 9.13 -13.55 -4.60
N GLN A 559 10.46 -13.60 -4.64
CA GLN A 559 11.19 -13.89 -5.88
C GLN A 559 10.96 -15.30 -6.44
N PHE A 560 10.65 -16.28 -5.58
CA PHE A 560 10.25 -17.63 -6.02
C PHE A 560 8.96 -17.64 -6.87
N MET A 561 8.17 -16.55 -6.84
CA MET A 561 6.99 -16.36 -7.68
C MET A 561 7.28 -15.56 -8.96
N GLN A 562 8.55 -15.25 -9.30
CA GLN A 562 8.91 -14.39 -10.44
C GLN A 562 8.19 -14.79 -11.75
N ASP A 563 8.08 -16.10 -12.03
CA ASP A 563 7.39 -16.61 -13.23
C ASP A 563 5.88 -16.35 -13.21
N TYR A 564 5.25 -16.37 -12.03
CA TYR A 564 3.82 -16.16 -11.83
C TYR A 564 3.47 -14.74 -11.39
N GLN A 565 4.47 -13.87 -11.24
CA GLN A 565 4.33 -12.57 -10.60
C GLN A 565 3.33 -11.67 -11.33
N LEU A 566 3.46 -11.58 -12.66
CA LEU A 566 2.55 -10.79 -13.51
C LEU A 566 1.10 -11.30 -13.43
N PHE A 567 0.90 -12.61 -13.39
CA PHE A 567 -0.42 -13.24 -13.29
C PHE A 567 -1.08 -12.96 -11.94
N LEU A 568 -0.36 -13.23 -10.85
CA LEU A 568 -0.80 -12.97 -9.48
C LEU A 568 -1.14 -11.50 -9.24
N PHE A 569 -0.30 -10.62 -9.76
CA PHE A 569 -0.50 -9.17 -9.68
C PHE A 569 -1.75 -8.72 -10.45
N GLY A 570 -1.96 -9.22 -11.67
CA GLY A 570 -3.17 -8.92 -12.44
C GLY A 570 -4.45 -9.35 -11.70
N ILE A 571 -4.43 -10.53 -11.08
CA ILE A 571 -5.52 -11.00 -10.21
C ILE A 571 -5.72 -10.06 -9.01
N ALA A 572 -4.64 -9.69 -8.32
CA ALA A 572 -4.71 -8.82 -7.16
C ALA A 572 -5.29 -7.44 -7.51
N LEU A 573 -4.90 -6.88 -8.66
CA LEU A 573 -5.42 -5.62 -9.18
C LEU A 573 -6.92 -5.71 -9.49
N ILE A 574 -7.36 -6.77 -10.20
CA ILE A 574 -8.79 -6.99 -10.49
C ILE A 574 -9.59 -7.13 -9.20
N LEU A 575 -9.08 -7.91 -8.25
CA LEU A 575 -9.74 -8.14 -6.97
C LEU A 575 -9.85 -6.84 -6.17
N LEU A 576 -8.82 -6.01 -6.19
CA LEU A 576 -8.86 -4.69 -5.55
C LEU A 576 -9.85 -3.76 -6.24
N MET A 577 -9.80 -3.61 -7.56
CA MET A 577 -10.76 -2.78 -8.31
C MET A 577 -12.21 -3.20 -8.02
N ARG A 578 -12.43 -4.49 -7.76
CA ARG A 578 -13.75 -5.03 -7.41
C ARG A 578 -14.14 -4.83 -5.94
N LEU A 579 -13.22 -4.96 -4.99
CA LEU A 579 -13.52 -4.93 -3.55
C LEU A 579 -13.34 -3.53 -2.93
N ARG A 580 -12.46 -2.71 -3.47
CA ARG A 580 -12.15 -1.34 -3.04
C ARG A 580 -11.82 -0.45 -4.25
N PRO A 581 -12.82 0.03 -5.01
CA PRO A 581 -12.62 0.88 -6.18
C PRO A 581 -11.96 2.23 -5.86
N GLU A 582 -11.99 2.66 -4.59
CA GLU A 582 -11.35 3.88 -4.11
C GLU A 582 -9.83 3.76 -3.89
N GLY A 583 -9.28 2.54 -3.98
CA GLY A 583 -7.91 2.23 -3.58
C GLY A 583 -7.77 1.95 -2.08
N LEU A 584 -6.52 1.82 -1.62
CA LEU A 584 -6.15 1.60 -0.22
C LEU A 584 -6.35 2.87 0.61
N VAL A 585 -5.96 4.02 0.07
CA VAL A 585 -6.19 5.34 0.63
C VAL A 585 -7.26 6.03 -0.19
N ALA A 586 -8.49 6.00 0.31
CA ALA A 586 -9.61 6.62 -0.38
C ALA A 586 -9.55 8.16 -0.34
N ASP A 587 -9.88 8.79 -1.46
CA ASP A 587 -10.07 10.24 -1.55
C ASP A 587 -11.40 10.63 -0.92
N ARG A 588 -11.40 11.62 -0.02
CA ARG A 588 -12.59 12.07 0.71
C ARG A 588 -13.71 12.53 -0.24
N ARG A 589 -13.38 13.07 -1.42
CA ARG A 589 -14.39 13.47 -2.42
C ARG A 589 -15.05 12.27 -3.08
N LYS A 590 -14.25 11.29 -3.52
CA LYS A 590 -14.77 10.03 -4.08
C LYS A 590 -15.61 9.26 -3.06
N GLN A 591 -15.22 9.28 -1.79
CA GLN A 591 -16.03 8.69 -0.72
C GLN A 591 -17.41 9.31 -0.63
N LEU A 592 -17.51 10.64 -0.79
CA LEU A 592 -18.81 11.32 -0.79
C LEU A 592 -19.60 10.93 -2.04
N GLU A 593 -19.00 10.94 -3.22
CA GLU A 593 -19.68 10.54 -4.47
C GLU A 593 -20.22 9.10 -4.44
N PHE A 594 -19.46 8.14 -3.89
CA PHE A 594 -19.87 6.73 -3.84
C PHE A 594 -20.76 6.36 -2.65
N HIS A 595 -20.77 7.15 -1.57
CA HIS A 595 -21.52 6.84 -0.35
C HIS A 595 -22.69 7.81 -0.06
N GLU A 596 -22.80 8.94 -0.75
CA GLU A 596 -23.85 9.94 -0.56
C GLU A 596 -25.08 9.71 -1.47
N THR A 597 -25.05 8.71 -2.36
CA THR A 597 -26.17 8.43 -3.28
C THR A 597 -27.45 7.91 -2.60
N ASP A 598 -27.41 7.53 -1.31
CA ASP A 598 -28.61 7.05 -0.58
C ASP A 598 -29.27 8.11 0.32
N GLN A 599 -28.75 9.34 0.40
CA GLN A 599 -29.35 10.42 1.20
C GLN A 599 -29.32 11.75 0.44
N LEU A 600 -30.21 11.89 -0.54
CA LEU A 600 -30.76 13.21 -0.79
C LEU A 600 -31.63 13.54 0.43
N ASP A 601 -31.18 14.47 1.26
CA ASP A 601 -32.02 15.19 2.21
C ASP A 601 -33.08 15.95 1.40
N VAL A 602 -34.10 15.24 0.94
CA VAL A 602 -35.35 15.85 0.50
C VAL A 602 -35.95 16.39 1.78
N PRO A 603 -36.06 17.72 1.96
CA PRO A 603 -36.74 18.25 3.13
C PRO A 603 -38.13 17.65 3.16
N GLU A 604 -38.49 16.95 4.24
CA GLU A 604 -39.85 16.46 4.40
C GLU A 604 -40.80 17.62 4.11
N PRO A 605 -41.80 17.44 3.23
CA PRO A 605 -42.82 18.47 3.04
C PRO A 605 -43.37 18.75 4.43
N ARG A 606 -43.19 19.99 4.92
CA ARG A 606 -43.80 20.41 6.18
C ARG A 606 -45.28 20.06 6.04
N GLN A 607 -45.74 19.08 6.81
CA GLN A 607 -47.17 18.86 6.99
C GLN A 607 -47.68 20.15 7.60
N SER A 608 -48.27 21.00 6.76
CA SER A 608 -49.07 22.12 7.21
C SER A 608 -50.09 21.57 8.18
N ALA A 609 -50.03 22.05 9.41
CA ALA A 609 -51.00 21.73 10.44
C ALA A 609 -52.38 22.20 9.97
N GLU A 610 -53.12 21.32 9.30
CA GLU A 610 -54.56 21.47 9.16
C GLU A 610 -55.18 21.21 10.53
N THR A 611 -55.28 22.31 11.26
CA THR A 611 -56.09 22.45 12.46
C THR A 611 -57.53 22.15 12.06
N GLY A 612 -58.17 21.23 12.78
CA GLY A 612 -59.56 20.85 12.54
C GLY A 612 -60.49 22.07 12.55
N ALA A 613 -61.16 22.28 11.42
CA ALA A 613 -62.38 23.07 11.35
C ALA A 613 -63.43 22.19 10.67
N GLY A 614 -64.42 21.75 11.46
CA GLY A 614 -65.50 20.91 10.99
C GLY A 614 -66.36 21.61 9.95
N ILE A 615 -66.76 20.87 8.92
CA ILE A 615 -67.93 21.19 8.13
C ILE A 615 -68.79 19.93 8.05
N ALA A 616 -70.02 20.11 8.51
CA ALA A 616 -71.03 19.10 8.74
C ALA A 616 -71.56 18.45 7.46
N LYS A 617 -72.06 17.22 7.61
CA LYS A 617 -72.92 16.56 6.64
C LYS A 617 -74.20 17.37 6.39
N ALA A 618 -74.45 17.70 5.13
CA ALA A 618 -75.75 17.81 4.48
C ALA A 618 -75.48 17.44 3.00
N GLY A 619 -76.18 16.53 2.32
CA GLY A 619 -77.60 16.22 2.40
C GLY A 619 -78.31 16.80 1.17
N ALA A 620 -78.06 16.23 -0.02
CA ALA A 620 -78.93 16.16 -1.21
C ALA A 620 -78.19 15.38 -2.31
#